data_AF-A0A960XP38-F1
#
_entry.id   AF-A0A960XP38-F1
#
_cell.length_a   1.000
_cell.length_b   1.000
_cell.length_c   1.000
_cell.angle_alpha   90.00
_cell.angle_beta   90.00
_cell.angle_gamma   90.00
#
_symmetry.space_group_name_H-M   'P 1'
#
loop_
_entity.id
_entity.type
_entity.pdbx_description
1 polymer ?
#
loop_
_entity_poly.entity_id
_entity_poly.type
_entity_poly.pdbx_seq_one_letter_code
_entity_poly.pdbx_strand_id
1 'polypeptide(L)'
;MKSGIPLLVGLLVIVTSACGGRRQKELLLDVDIKSLEYAVRVYFETTGLMPTSEEGLTALVERPGGLEPAREWVAILKVVPEDPWGMEYVCQRGELAGATAYSLRSFGRDRMPSGDDRVFELDAKQSEVAGAKVEQDR
;
A
#
# COMPACT_ATOMS: atom_id res chain seq x y z
N MET A 1 39.43 -9.27 -8.99
CA MET A 1 38.29 -8.77 -8.18
C MET A 1 37.05 -8.94 -9.05
N LYS A 2 36.23 -9.97 -8.78
CA LYS A 2 35.04 -10.29 -9.58
C LYS A 2 33.84 -9.65 -8.88
N SER A 3 33.40 -8.49 -9.35
CA SER A 3 32.18 -7.83 -8.88
C SER A 3 30.98 -8.66 -9.31
N GLY A 4 30.30 -9.27 -8.34
CA GLY A 4 29.04 -9.98 -8.55
C GLY A 4 27.93 -9.00 -8.92
N ILE A 5 27.25 -9.26 -10.02
CA ILE A 5 26.03 -8.56 -10.44
C ILE A 5 24.93 -9.07 -9.50
N PRO A 6 24.29 -8.24 -8.64
CA PRO A 6 23.14 -8.71 -7.89
C PRO A 6 21.99 -8.90 -8.89
N LEU A 7 21.55 -10.16 -9.02
CA LEU A 7 20.37 -10.52 -9.78
C LEU A 7 19.16 -9.90 -9.09
N LEU A 8 18.72 -8.75 -9.60
CA LEU A 8 17.55 -8.03 -9.11
C LEU A 8 16.32 -8.80 -9.59
N VAL A 9 15.84 -9.74 -8.78
CA VAL A 9 14.47 -10.27 -8.89
C VAL A 9 13.54 -9.18 -8.37
N GLY A 10 13.41 -8.11 -9.14
CA GLY A 10 12.39 -7.09 -8.98
C GLY A 10 11.46 -7.24 -10.16
N LEU A 11 10.25 -7.74 -9.92
CA LEU A 11 9.18 -7.75 -10.91
C LEU A 11 8.88 -6.28 -11.27
N LEU A 12 9.51 -5.79 -12.33
CA LEU A 12 9.22 -4.49 -12.91
C LEU A 12 8.11 -4.69 -13.93
N VAL A 13 6.87 -4.51 -13.50
CA VAL A 13 5.72 -4.41 -14.41
C VAL A 13 5.69 -2.96 -14.93
N ILE A 14 6.44 -2.70 -16.01
CA ILE A 14 6.19 -1.50 -16.81
C ILE A 14 4.92 -1.80 -17.63
N VAL A 15 3.75 -1.44 -17.09
CA VAL A 15 2.52 -1.42 -17.90
C VAL A 15 2.63 -0.23 -18.83
N THR A 16 2.90 -0.53 -20.10
CA THR A 16 2.77 0.42 -21.19
C THR A 16 1.31 0.87 -21.30
N SER A 17 1.03 2.08 -20.82
CA SER A 17 -0.23 2.79 -21.04
C SER A 17 -0.43 3.10 -22.52
N ALA A 18 -1.03 2.17 -23.26
CA ALA A 18 -1.62 2.48 -24.57
C ALA A 18 -2.78 1.58 -25.01
N CYS A 19 -2.95 0.35 -24.49
CA CYS A 19 -4.09 -0.49 -24.90
C CYS A 19 -4.45 -1.57 -23.85
N GLY A 20 -4.59 -1.16 -22.58
CA GLY A 20 -5.06 -2.06 -21.53
C GLY A 20 -6.59 -2.08 -21.47
N GLY A 21 -7.23 -3.21 -21.71
CA GLY A 21 -8.70 -3.35 -21.57
C GLY A 21 -9.18 -3.09 -20.14
N ARG A 22 -10.47 -2.80 -19.95
CA ARG A 22 -11.06 -2.43 -18.63
C ARG A 22 -10.66 -3.40 -17.50
N ARG A 23 -10.73 -4.71 -17.77
CA ARG A 23 -10.34 -5.77 -16.83
C ARG A 23 -8.86 -5.71 -16.43
N GLN A 24 -7.97 -5.33 -17.34
CA GLN A 24 -6.54 -5.27 -17.02
C GLN A 24 -6.25 -4.13 -16.05
N LYS A 25 -6.91 -2.97 -16.21
CA LYS A 25 -6.79 -1.86 -15.26
C LYS A 25 -7.33 -2.22 -13.88
N GLU A 26 -8.47 -2.89 -13.81
CA GLU A 26 -9.03 -3.38 -12.54
C GLU A 26 -8.09 -4.38 -11.84
N LEU A 27 -7.47 -5.30 -12.60
CA LEU A 27 -6.49 -6.24 -12.04
C LEU A 27 -5.22 -5.55 -11.53
N LEU A 28 -4.73 -4.52 -12.24
CA LEU A 28 -3.57 -3.75 -11.80
C LEU A 28 -3.89 -3.00 -10.50
N LEU A 29 -5.07 -2.38 -10.43
CA LEU A 29 -5.54 -1.71 -9.23
C LEU A 29 -5.54 -2.65 -8.01
N ASP A 30 -6.07 -3.86 -8.17
CA ASP A 30 -6.11 -4.85 -7.10
C ASP A 30 -4.70 -5.28 -6.64
N VAL A 31 -3.74 -5.35 -7.57
CA VAL A 31 -2.34 -5.68 -7.26
C VAL A 31 -1.66 -4.52 -6.53
N ASP A 32 -1.81 -3.30 -7.04
CA ASP A 32 -1.21 -2.09 -6.47
C ASP A 32 -1.69 -1.88 -5.04
N ILE A 33 -3.00 -2.02 -4.82
CA ILE A 33 -3.60 -1.86 -3.50
C ILE A 33 -3.09 -2.90 -2.51
N LYS A 34 -3.01 -4.18 -2.90
CA LYS A 34 -2.43 -5.22 -2.02
C LYS A 34 -0.98 -4.94 -1.68
N SER A 35 -0.21 -4.41 -2.63
CA SER A 35 1.17 -4.00 -2.39
C SER A 35 1.26 -2.83 -1.42
N LEU A 36 0.39 -1.83 -1.56
CA LEU A 36 0.32 -0.67 -0.68
C LEU A 36 -0.15 -1.05 0.73
N GLU A 37 -1.16 -1.92 0.83
CA GLU A 37 -1.63 -2.51 2.09
C GLU A 37 -0.49 -3.20 2.83
N TYR A 38 0.25 -4.07 2.14
CA TYR A 38 1.41 -4.73 2.72
C TYR A 38 2.48 -3.73 3.19
N ALA A 39 2.76 -2.70 2.38
CA ALA A 39 3.74 -1.69 2.73
C ALA A 39 3.34 -0.89 3.98
N VAL A 40 2.08 -0.44 4.08
CA VAL A 40 1.55 0.23 5.27
C VAL A 40 1.62 -0.68 6.50
N ARG A 41 1.33 -1.98 6.34
CA ARG A 41 1.46 -2.94 7.43
C ARG A 41 2.90 -3.07 7.92
N VAL A 42 3.88 -3.18 7.02
CA VAL A 42 5.31 -3.23 7.39
C VAL A 42 5.74 -1.94 8.09
N TYR A 43 5.24 -0.78 7.64
CA TYR A 43 5.46 0.49 8.32
C TYR A 43 4.91 0.46 9.75
N PHE A 44 3.71 -0.07 9.95
CA PHE A 44 3.14 -0.24 11.28
C PHE A 44 3.92 -1.23 12.15
N GLU A 45 4.40 -2.35 11.60
CA GLU A 45 5.17 -3.34 12.36
C GLU A 45 6.53 -2.78 12.81
N THR A 46 7.17 -1.94 11.99
CA THR A 46 8.47 -1.32 12.29
C THR A 46 8.34 -0.12 13.21
N THR A 47 7.43 0.79 12.89
CA THR A 47 7.29 2.05 13.62
C THR A 47 6.28 1.94 14.75
N GLY A 48 5.37 0.96 14.79
CA GLY A 48 4.25 0.90 15.72
C GLY A 48 3.15 1.93 15.47
N LEU A 49 3.19 2.66 14.36
CA LEU A 49 2.25 3.72 14.01
C LEU A 49 1.83 3.58 12.54
N MET A 50 0.60 4.00 12.22
CA MET A 50 0.18 4.16 10.83
C MET A 50 0.58 5.55 10.31
N PRO A 51 0.93 5.70 9.02
CA PRO A 51 1.17 7.02 8.42
C PRO A 51 -0.01 7.96 8.66
N THR A 52 0.25 9.25 8.83
CA THR A 52 -0.82 10.26 8.92
C THR A 52 -1.46 10.50 7.56
N SER A 53 -2.61 11.17 7.52
CA SER A 53 -3.22 11.59 6.24
C SER A 53 -2.40 12.67 5.52
N GLU A 54 -1.56 13.43 6.25
CA GLU A 54 -0.69 14.47 5.67
C GLU A 54 0.59 13.88 5.08
N GLU A 55 1.22 12.93 5.78
CA GLU A 55 2.37 12.20 5.26
C GLU A 55 1.95 11.24 4.13
N GLY A 56 0.80 10.59 4.31
CA GLY A 56 0.23 9.65 3.37
C GLY A 56 1.17 8.51 2.96
N LEU A 57 1.10 8.11 1.70
CA LEU A 57 1.96 7.05 1.16
C LEU A 57 3.42 7.46 1.00
N THR A 58 3.73 8.77 1.06
CA THR A 58 5.12 9.23 0.97
C THR A 58 5.95 8.78 2.17
N ALA A 59 5.31 8.53 3.32
CA ALA A 59 5.93 7.92 4.51
C ALA A 59 6.53 6.52 4.27
N LEU A 60 6.13 5.85 3.18
CA LEU A 60 6.62 4.54 2.79
C LEU A 60 7.87 4.62 1.90
N VAL A 61 8.14 5.79 1.33
CA VAL A 61 9.28 6.06 0.43
C VAL A 61 10.35 6.88 1.15
N GLU A 62 9.93 7.87 1.93
CA GLU A 62 10.80 8.81 2.63
C GLU A 62 10.44 8.87 4.12
N ARG A 63 11.46 9.10 4.96
CA ARG A 63 11.26 9.14 6.42
C ARG A 63 10.38 10.35 6.77
N PRO A 64 9.24 10.15 7.45
CA PRO A 64 8.42 11.27 7.87
C PRO A 64 9.13 12.16 8.89
N GLY A 65 9.03 13.48 8.73
CA GLY A 65 9.63 14.43 9.66
C GLY A 65 9.02 14.40 11.06
N GLY A 66 7.76 13.95 11.18
CA GLY A 66 7.07 13.78 12.46
C GLY A 66 7.39 12.47 13.19
N LEU A 67 8.19 11.57 12.58
CA LEU A 67 8.55 10.31 13.21
C LEU A 67 9.69 10.49 14.22
N GLU A 68 9.45 10.07 15.46
CA GLU A 68 10.44 10.12 16.54
C GLU A 68 11.79 9.52 16.11
N PRO A 69 12.93 10.18 16.43
CA PRO A 69 14.25 9.76 15.96
C PRO A 69 14.63 8.35 16.42
N ALA A 70 14.12 7.92 17.59
CA ALA A 70 14.35 6.61 18.18
C ALA A 70 13.56 5.46 17.53
N ARG A 71 12.55 5.75 16.71
CA ARG A 71 11.81 4.72 15.98
C ARG A 71 12.60 4.32 14.74
N GLU A 72 12.74 3.01 14.54
CA GLU A 72 13.34 2.47 13.34
C GLU A 72 12.42 2.72 12.15
N TRP A 73 13.00 3.13 11.02
CA TRP A 73 12.31 3.34 9.77
C TRP A 73 13.21 2.97 8.60
N VAL A 74 12.60 2.34 7.60
CA VAL A 74 13.25 1.99 6.33
C VAL A 74 12.33 2.37 5.18
N ALA A 75 12.91 2.70 4.03
CA ALA A 75 12.13 2.87 2.81
C ALA A 75 11.57 1.51 2.39
N ILE A 76 10.25 1.39 2.34
CA ILE A 76 9.52 0.16 1.99
C ILE A 76 9.23 0.15 0.50
N LEU A 77 8.90 1.32 -0.05
CA LEU A 77 8.67 1.55 -1.46
C LEU A 77 9.80 2.42 -2.04
N LYS A 78 10.08 2.22 -3.34
CA LYS A 78 11.01 3.11 -4.07
C LYS A 78 10.33 4.37 -4.58
N VAL A 79 9.05 4.25 -4.91
CA VAL A 79 8.19 5.31 -5.44
C VAL A 79 6.75 4.94 -5.10
N VAL A 80 5.90 5.94 -4.88
CA VAL A 80 4.46 5.72 -4.74
C VAL A 80 3.88 5.48 -6.13
N PRO A 81 3.22 4.32 -6.39
CA PRO A 81 2.56 4.09 -7.67
C PRO A 81 1.35 5.01 -7.82
N GLU A 82 1.09 5.43 -9.05
CA GLU A 82 -0.20 6.00 -9.45
C GLU A 82 -1.18 4.87 -9.76
N ASP A 83 -2.47 5.14 -9.60
CA ASP A 83 -3.49 4.18 -10.00
C ASP A 83 -3.51 3.97 -11.54
N PRO A 84 -4.20 2.93 -12.06
CA PRO A 84 -4.25 2.62 -13.49
C PRO A 84 -4.90 3.69 -14.39
N TRP A 85 -5.41 4.78 -13.80
CA TRP A 85 -5.97 5.95 -14.48
C TRP A 85 -5.12 7.21 -14.30
N GLY A 86 -3.93 7.07 -13.69
CA GLY A 86 -2.94 8.13 -13.50
C GLY A 86 -3.32 9.09 -12.38
N MET A 87 -4.03 8.60 -11.36
CA MET A 87 -4.36 9.39 -10.17
C MET A 87 -3.60 8.86 -8.96
N GLU A 88 -3.22 9.78 -8.07
CA GLU A 88 -2.65 9.40 -6.78
C GLU A 88 -3.71 8.72 -5.91
N TYR A 89 -3.26 7.74 -5.12
CA TYR A 89 -4.11 7.13 -4.11
C TYR A 89 -4.36 8.11 -2.96
N VAL A 90 -5.62 8.21 -2.53
CA VAL A 90 -5.97 8.99 -1.36
C VAL A 90 -5.94 8.10 -0.13
N CYS A 91 -5.18 8.52 0.86
CA CYS A 91 -5.12 7.86 2.15
C CYS A 91 -5.79 8.68 3.23
N GLN A 92 -6.50 8.02 4.13
CA GLN A 92 -7.09 8.67 5.30
C GLN A 92 -6.93 7.77 6.52
N ARG A 93 -6.22 8.29 7.52
CA ARG A 93 -6.15 7.68 8.85
C ARG A 93 -7.39 8.07 9.65
N GLY A 94 -8.04 7.09 10.25
CA GLY A 94 -9.19 7.25 11.12
C GLY A 94 -9.15 6.30 12.31
N GLU A 95 -10.30 6.13 12.95
CA GLU A 95 -10.50 5.16 14.03
C GLU A 95 -11.73 4.31 13.69
N LEU A 96 -11.56 2.99 13.71
CA LEU A 96 -12.65 2.03 13.56
C LEU A 96 -12.72 1.16 14.83
N ALA A 97 -13.88 1.13 15.48
CA ALA A 97 -14.11 0.31 16.68
C ALA A 97 -13.04 0.48 17.80
N GLY A 98 -12.49 1.70 17.95
CA GLY A 98 -11.45 2.00 18.94
C GLY A 98 -10.05 1.46 18.58
N ALA A 99 -9.80 1.14 17.31
CA ALA A 99 -8.50 0.82 16.75
C ALA A 99 -8.11 1.83 15.66
N THR A 100 -6.82 2.04 15.44
CA THR A 100 -6.34 2.85 14.31
C THR A 100 -6.71 2.14 13.01
N ALA A 101 -7.51 2.82 12.19
CA ALA A 101 -7.89 2.36 10.86
C ALA A 101 -7.20 3.23 9.81
N TYR A 102 -6.78 2.62 8.71
CA TYR A 102 -6.19 3.33 7.59
C TYR A 102 -6.94 2.96 6.32
N SER A 103 -7.52 3.96 5.66
CA SER A 103 -8.25 3.75 4.41
C SER A 103 -7.42 4.20 3.22
N LEU A 104 -7.38 3.38 2.18
CA LEU A 104 -6.77 3.67 0.89
C LEU A 104 -7.85 3.71 -0.17
N ARG A 105 -7.90 4.79 -0.95
CA ARG A 105 -8.92 5.01 -1.97
C ARG A 105 -8.30 5.34 -3.33
N SER A 106 -8.83 4.72 -4.38
CA SER A 106 -8.70 5.18 -5.76
C SER A 106 -10.07 5.63 -6.27
N PHE A 107 -10.09 6.80 -6.93
CA PHE A 107 -11.27 7.35 -7.60
C PHE A 107 -11.49 6.77 -9.00
N GLY A 108 -10.73 5.73 -9.36
CA GLY A 108 -10.87 5.04 -10.63
C GLY A 108 -10.83 5.96 -11.85
N ARG A 109 -11.71 5.67 -12.81
CA ARG A 109 -11.71 6.31 -14.13
C ARG A 109 -12.27 7.73 -14.13
N ASP A 110 -13.31 7.95 -13.35
CA ASP A 110 -14.07 9.19 -13.32
C ASP A 110 -13.42 10.24 -12.43
N ARG A 111 -12.43 9.86 -11.61
CA ARG A 111 -11.60 10.77 -10.82
C ARG A 111 -12.42 11.62 -9.84
N MET A 112 -13.60 11.11 -9.49
CA MET A 112 -14.56 11.74 -8.60
C MET A 112 -15.10 10.68 -7.65
N PRO A 113 -15.56 11.05 -6.44
CA PRO A 113 -16.17 10.09 -5.54
C PRO A 113 -17.41 9.47 -6.19
N SER A 114 -17.36 8.19 -6.55
CA SER A 114 -18.47 7.49 -7.17
C SER A 114 -18.56 6.03 -6.75
N GLY A 115 -19.52 5.28 -7.32
CA GLY A 115 -19.62 3.83 -7.11
C GLY A 115 -18.50 3.02 -7.77
N ASP A 116 -17.71 3.63 -8.66
CA ASP A 116 -16.51 3.00 -9.25
C ASP A 116 -15.29 3.12 -8.31
N ASP A 117 -15.39 3.91 -7.23
CA ASP A 117 -14.35 4.03 -6.20
C ASP A 117 -13.99 2.66 -5.61
N ARG A 118 -12.73 2.52 -5.28
CA ARG A 118 -12.22 1.36 -4.57
C ARG A 118 -11.62 1.83 -3.26
N VAL A 119 -12.25 1.44 -2.16
CA VAL A 119 -11.85 1.76 -0.79
C VAL A 119 -11.41 0.48 -0.11
N PHE A 120 -10.20 0.51 0.43
CA PHE A 120 -9.63 -0.58 1.21
C PHE A 120 -9.36 -0.05 2.61
N GLU A 121 -9.78 -0.81 3.61
CA GLU A 121 -9.62 -0.45 5.00
C GLU A 121 -8.68 -1.43 5.67
N LEU A 122 -7.65 -0.87 6.30
CA LEU A 122 -6.64 -1.59 7.05
C LEU A 122 -6.93 -1.37 8.53
N ASP A 123 -7.33 -2.44 9.21
CA ASP A 123 -7.50 -2.44 10.65
C ASP A 123 -6.22 -2.93 11.32
N ALA A 124 -5.69 -2.16 12.26
CA ALA A 124 -4.46 -2.51 12.98
C ALA A 124 -4.56 -3.81 13.81
N LYS A 125 -5.78 -4.28 14.15
CA LYS A 125 -6.02 -5.49 14.97
C LYS A 125 -6.26 -6.76 14.15
N GLN A 126 -6.50 -6.68 12.84
CA GLN A 126 -6.83 -7.88 12.03
C GLN A 126 -5.62 -8.75 11.64
N SER A 127 -4.40 -8.37 12.06
CA SER A 127 -3.15 -9.12 11.79
C SER A 127 -3.05 -10.46 12.55
N GLU A 128 -3.88 -10.72 13.56
CA GLU A 128 -3.91 -12.02 14.27
C GLU A 128 -4.75 -13.11 13.55
N VAL A 129 -5.66 -12.75 12.63
CA VAL A 129 -6.66 -13.71 12.13
C VAL A 129 -6.22 -14.45 10.85
N ALA A 130 -5.26 -13.90 10.09
CA ALA A 130 -4.80 -14.55 8.85
C ALA A 130 -3.86 -15.77 9.09
N GLY A 131 -3.31 -15.93 10.29
CA GLY A 131 -2.49 -17.09 10.67
C GLY A 131 -3.28 -18.29 11.20
N ALA A 132 -4.57 -18.14 11.49
CA ALA A 132 -5.36 -19.13 12.22
C ALA A 132 -6.16 -20.11 11.33
N LYS A 133 -6.02 -20.08 10.00
CA LYS A 133 -6.84 -20.90 9.09
C LYS A 133 -6.08 -21.89 8.20
N VAL A 134 -4.87 -22.29 8.58
CA VAL A 134 -4.11 -23.33 7.86
C VAL A 134 -4.06 -24.68 8.62
N GLU A 135 -4.46 -24.75 9.89
CA GLU A 135 -4.41 -25.99 10.68
C GLU A 135 -5.80 -26.49 11.07
N GLN A 136 -6.67 -26.77 10.09
CA GLN A 136 -7.82 -27.63 10.33
C GLN A 136 -8.25 -28.36 9.05
N ASP A 137 -7.32 -29.17 8.52
CA ASP A 137 -7.65 -30.32 7.68
C ASP A 137 -6.54 -31.39 7.84
N ARG A 138 -6.62 -32.14 8.93
CA ARG A 138 -5.96 -33.43 9.14
C ARG A 138 -6.91 -34.37 9.86
#